data_AF-A0AAD1C7U3-F1
#
_entry.id   AF-A0AAD1C7U3-F1
#
_cell.length_a   1.000
_cell.length_b   1.000
_cell.length_c   1.000
_cell.angle_alpha   90.00
_cell.angle_beta   90.00
_cell.angle_gamma   90.00
#
_symmetry.space_group_name_H-M   'P 1'
#
loop_
_entity.id
_entity.type
_entity.pdbx_description
1 polymer ?
#
loop_
_entity_poly.entity_id
_entity_poly.type
_entity_poly.pdbx_seq_one_letter_code
_entity_poly.pdbx_strand_id
1 'polypeptide(L)' 'MKYIIFSFLLGDYVRDSEEKILVFESQGLACQYIQKHYHKEEPISTTKKFTCLPNYYDAPFRFHKVS' A
#
# COMPACT_ATOMS: atom_id res chain seq x y z
N MET A 1 -9.49 -1.45 -17.82
CA MET A 1 -9.82 -2.06 -16.52
C MET A 1 -9.02 -1.32 -15.49
N LYS A 2 -9.69 -0.50 -14.71
CA LYS A 2 -9.09 0.38 -13.72
C LYS A 2 -9.07 -0.27 -12.34
N TYR A 3 -8.22 0.24 -11.45
CA TYR A 3 -8.09 -0.25 -10.08
C TYR A 3 -8.07 0.92 -9.11
N ILE A 4 -8.70 0.75 -7.96
CA ILE A 4 -8.63 1.68 -6.83
C ILE A 4 -8.12 0.92 -5.60
N ILE A 5 -7.52 1.65 -4.67
CA ILE A 5 -6.92 1.07 -3.46
C ILE A 5 -7.75 1.52 -2.26
N PHE A 6 -8.20 0.56 -1.46
CA PHE A 6 -8.80 0.81 -0.15
C PHE A 6 -7.76 0.58 0.94
N SER A 7 -7.61 1.55 1.84
CA SER A 7 -6.71 1.47 2.99
C SER A 7 -7.51 1.20 4.25
N PHE A 8 -7.21 0.07 4.92
CA PHE A 8 -7.87 -0.25 6.18
C PHE A 8 -7.44 0.67 7.33
N LEU A 9 -6.29 1.34 7.21
CA LEU A 9 -5.81 2.31 8.21
C LEU A 9 -6.59 3.62 8.13
N LEU A 10 -6.87 4.09 6.91
CA LEU A 10 -7.68 5.30 6.69
C LEU A 10 -9.18 5.02 6.83
N GLY A 11 -9.59 3.75 6.67
CA GLY A 11 -10.99 3.36 6.58
C GLY A 11 -11.66 3.83 5.27
N ASP A 12 -10.87 4.25 4.29
CA ASP A 12 -11.33 4.84 3.04
C ASP A 12 -10.38 4.53 1.86
N TYR A 13 -10.77 4.94 0.67
CA TYR A 13 -9.97 4.87 -0.54
C TYR A 13 -8.79 5.83 -0.49
N VAL A 14 -7.68 5.40 -1.08
CA VAL A 14 -6.48 6.21 -1.25
C VAL A 14 -6.78 7.35 -2.24
N ARG A 15 -6.49 8.58 -1.83
CA ARG A 15 -6.76 9.81 -2.59
C ARG A 15 -5.48 10.55 -2.91
N ASP A 16 -5.51 11.29 -4.00
CA ASP A 16 -4.46 12.24 -4.35
C ASP A 16 -4.57 13.52 -3.50
N SER A 17 -3.58 14.39 -3.60
CA SER A 17 -3.51 15.73 -2.99
C SER A 17 -4.72 16.62 -3.27
N GLU A 18 -5.48 16.37 -4.34
CA GLU A 18 -6.74 17.07 -4.67
C GLU A 18 -7.99 16.38 -4.10
N GLU A 19 -7.85 15.46 -3.14
CA GLU A 19 -8.95 14.69 -2.53
C GLU A 19 -9.75 13.80 -3.52
N LYS A 20 -9.18 13.52 -4.69
CA LYS A 20 -9.75 12.61 -5.68
C LYS A 20 -9.24 11.19 -5.46
N ILE A 21 -10.12 10.20 -5.61
CA ILE A 21 -9.74 8.78 -5.52
C ILE A 21 -8.68 8.45 -6.58
N LEU A 22 -7.58 7.84 -6.16
CA LEU A 22 -6.53 7.38 -7.07
C LEU A 22 -7.01 6.17 -7.85
N VAL A 23 -6.99 6.32 -9.18
CA VAL A 23 -7.40 5.30 -10.13
C VAL A 23 -6.19 4.89 -10.97
N PHE A 24 -5.92 3.60 -11.01
CA PHE A 24 -4.78 3.01 -11.69
C PHE A 24 -5.23 2.20 -12.91
N GLU A 25 -4.53 2.32 -14.03
CA GLU A 25 -4.83 1.56 -15.26
C GLU A 25 -4.49 0.06 -15.15
N SER A 26 -3.70 -0.32 -14.14
CA SER A 26 -3.39 -1.72 -13.87
C SER A 26 -3.17 -1.95 -12.38
N GLN A 27 -3.34 -3.21 -11.95
CA GLN A 27 -3.02 -3.62 -10.59
C GLN A 27 -1.53 -3.43 -10.29
N GLY A 28 -0.65 -3.61 -11.28
CA GLY A 28 0.80 -3.39 -11.11
C GLY A 28 1.13 -1.95 -10.73
N LEU A 29 0.49 -0.97 -11.37
CA LEU A 29 0.66 0.45 -11.01
C LEU A 29 0.16 0.75 -9.60
N ALA A 30 -0.98 0.15 -9.21
CA ALA A 30 -1.50 0.28 -7.85
C ALA A 30 -0.53 -0.30 -6.80
N CYS A 31 0.09 -1.46 -7.09
CA CYS A 31 1.11 -2.05 -6.22
C CYS A 31 2.35 -1.17 -6.10
N GLN A 32 2.85 -0.62 -7.22
CA GLN A 32 4.01 0.28 -7.21
C GLN A 32 3.76 1.53 -6.37
N TYR A 33 2.54 2.09 -6.44
CA TYR A 33 2.16 3.23 -5.61
C TYR A 33 2.26 2.89 -4.11
N ILE A 34 1.71 1.74 -3.69
CA ILE A 34 1.75 1.32 -2.29
C ILE A 34 3.19 1.07 -1.82
N GLN A 35 4.00 0.43 -2.65
CA GLN A 35 5.42 0.20 -2.35
C GLN A 35 6.21 1.50 -2.20
N LYS A 36 5.87 2.54 -2.94
CA LYS A 36 6.59 3.83 -2.83
C LYS A 36 6.14 4.65 -1.62
N HIS A 37 4.84 4.60 -1.29
CA HIS A 37 4.23 5.55 -0.34
C HIS A 37 3.92 4.97 1.04
N TYR A 38 3.78 3.64 1.18
CA TYR A 38 3.36 2.97 2.42
C TYR A 38 4.27 1.80 2.81
N HIS A 39 5.44 1.69 2.17
CA HIS A 39 6.43 0.70 2.53
C HIS A 39 7.12 1.11 3.84
N LYS A 40 7.17 0.18 4.79
CA LYS A 40 7.95 0.37 6.01
C LYS A 40 9.41 0.14 5.71
N GLU A 41 10.26 1.05 6.21
CA GLU A 41 11.70 0.85 6.17
C GLU A 41 12.07 -0.47 6.85
N GLU A 42 12.98 -1.21 6.23
CA GLU A 42 13.44 -2.48 6.77
C GLU A 42 14.12 -2.23 8.12
N PRO A 43 13.73 -2.96 9.19
CA PRO A 43 14.35 -2.79 10.48
C PRO A 43 15.83 -3.21 10.39
N ILE A 44 16.72 -2.29 10.76
CA ILE A 44 18.16 -2.55 10.82
C ILE A 44 18.39 -3.65 11.85
N SER A 45 18.76 -4.86 11.39
CA SER A 45 18.85 -6.03 12.26
C SER A 45 19.91 -5.83 13.34
N THR A 46 19.51 -5.55 14.58
CA THR A 46 20.46 -5.19 15.64
C THR A 46 20.98 -6.41 16.40
N THR A 47 20.39 -7.60 16.23
CA THR A 47 20.94 -8.83 16.82
C THR A 47 20.39 -10.09 16.15
N LYS A 48 21.27 -11.01 15.71
CA LYS A 48 20.91 -12.36 15.26
C LYS A 48 20.23 -13.11 16.41
N LYS A 49 18.91 -13.36 16.35
CA LYS A 49 18.27 -14.56 16.95
C LYS A 49 16.77 -14.73 16.69
N PHE A 50 16.06 -13.74 16.15
CA PHE A 50 14.65 -13.91 15.78
C PHE A 50 14.38 -13.28 14.41
N THR A 51 13.94 -14.09 13.45
CA THR A 51 13.43 -13.61 12.17
C THR A 51 12.02 -13.07 12.40
N CYS A 52 11.91 -11.91 13.04
CA CYS A 52 10.65 -11.17 13.04
C CYS A 52 10.46 -10.64 11.62
N LEU A 53 9.67 -11.34 10.79
CA LEU A 53 9.23 -10.81 9.50
C LEU A 53 8.43 -9.54 9.79
N PRO A 54 8.99 -8.34 9.55
CA PRO A 54 8.28 -7.12 9.85
C PRO A 54 7.12 -6.98 8.85
N ASN A 55 6.03 -6.35 9.28
CA ASN A 55 4.95 -6.00 8.36
C ASN A 55 5.53 -5.12 7.25
N TYR A 56 5.47 -5.60 6.00
CA TYR A 56 6.08 -4.94 4.83
C TYR A 56 5.41 -3.60 4.47
N TYR A 57 4.18 -3.40 4.96
CA TYR A 57 3.38 -2.20 4.74
C TYR A 57 2.85 -1.62 6.06
N ASP A 58 2.58 -0.31 6.07
CA ASP A 58 1.94 0.41 7.18
C ASP A 58 0.56 -0.13 7.55
N ALA A 59 -0.17 -0.66 6.56
CA ALA A 59 -1.53 -1.14 6.71
C ALA A 59 -1.82 -2.26 5.70
N PRO A 60 -2.85 -3.09 5.93
CA PRO A 60 -3.40 -3.90 4.86
C PRO A 60 -4.09 -3.00 3.83
N PHE A 61 -3.98 -3.39 2.56
CA PHE A 61 -4.61 -2.71 1.43
C PHE A 61 -5.46 -3.70 0.64
N ARG A 62 -6.58 -3.22 0.09
CA ARG A 62 -7.43 -4.00 -0.80
C ARG A 62 -7.54 -3.31 -2.16
N PHE A 63 -7.26 -4.07 -3.22
CA PHE A 63 -7.48 -3.59 -4.59
C PHE A 63 -8.92 -3.87 -5.00
N HIS A 64 -9.62 -2.84 -5.45
CA HIS A 64 -10.92 -2.99 -6.10
C HIS A 64 -10.78 -2.72 -7.59
N LYS A 65 -11.32 -3.62 -8.39
CA LYS A 65 -11.39 -3.48 -9.84
C LYS A 65 -12.59 -2.60 -10.18
N VAL A 66 -12.35 -1.57 -10.97
CA VAL A 66 -13.35 -0.64 -11.50
C VAL A 66 -13.24 -0.61 -13.02
N SER A 67 -14.37 -0.41 -13.70
CA SER A 67 -14.50 -0.58 -15.16
C SER A 67 -13.50 0.27 -15.95
#